data_AF-O61293-F1
#
_entry.id   AF-O61293-F1
#
_cell.length_a   1.000
_cell.length_b   1.000
_cell.length_c   1.000
_cell.angle_alpha   90.00
_cell.angle_beta   90.00
_cell.angle_gamma   90.00
#
_symmetry.space_group_name_H-M   'P 1'
#
loop_
_entity.id
_entity.type
_entity.pdbx_description
1 polymer ?
#
loop_
_entity_poly.entity_id
_entity_poly.type
_entity_poly.pdbx_seq_one_letter_code
_entity_poly.pdbx_strand_id
1 'polypeptide(L)' 'VHRDLAARNILLSRDGVCKLSDFGLARDVMNGGVYQRKTQGRVPIRWMALESLLDSVYTIQSDVWSY' A
#
# COMPACT_ATOMS: atom_id res chain seq x y z
N VAL A 1 -6.82 2.20 0.39
CA VAL A 1 -5.60 1.41 0.70
C VAL A 1 -4.53 1.78 -0.32
N HIS A 2 -3.33 2.13 0.14
CA HIS A 2 -2.19 2.58 -0.66
C HIS A 2 -1.51 1.44 -1.41
N ARG A 3 -1.28 0.30 -0.73
CA ARG A 3 -0.69 -0.94 -1.31
C ARG A 3 0.78 -0.85 -1.73
N ASP A 4 1.40 0.30 -1.51
CA ASP A 4 2.83 0.56 -1.70
C ASP A 4 3.30 1.64 -0.72
N LEU A 5 2.91 1.54 0.55
CA LEU A 5 3.38 2.47 1.57
C LEU A 5 4.85 2.16 1.87
N ALA A 6 5.73 3.12 1.61
CA ALA A 6 7.16 2.99 1.86
C ALA A 6 7.81 4.38 1.94
N ALA A 7 8.95 4.50 2.61
CA ALA A 7 9.68 5.77 2.74
C ALA A 7 9.99 6.45 1.39
N ARG A 8 10.29 5.67 0.34
CA ARG A 8 10.49 6.18 -1.03
C ARG A 8 9.28 6.93 -1.61
N ASN A 9 8.08 6.65 -1.10
CA ASN A 9 6.81 7.23 -1.53
C ASN A 9 6.35 8.34 -0.57
N ILE A 10 7.19 8.75 0.38
CA ILE A 10 6.97 9.91 1.25
C ILE A 10 7.84 11.07 0.75
N LEU A 11 7.20 12.19 0.42
CA LEU A 11 7.85 13.43 0.03
C LEU A 11 8.05 14.33 1.26
N LEU A 12 9.20 14.97 1.36
CA LEU A 12 9.49 15.96 2.40
C LEU A 12 9.37 17.37 1.82
N SER A 13 8.46 18.17 2.36
CA SER A 13 8.35 19.59 2.00
C SER A 13 9.48 20.41 2.63
N ARG A 14 9.66 21.65 2.15
CA ARG A 14 10.67 22.58 2.67
C ARG A 14 10.52 22.86 4.17
N ASP A 15 9.28 22.84 4.66
CA ASP A 15 8.96 23.09 6.08
C ASP A 15 9.07 21.83 6.96
N GLY A 16 9.64 20.74 6.43
CA GLY A 16 9.81 19.49 7.17
C GLY A 16 8.53 18.64 7.28
N VAL A 17 7.46 18.98 6.55
CA VAL A 17 6.21 18.20 6.55
C VAL A 17 6.30 17.05 5.56
N CYS A 18 6.09 15.81 6.05
CA CYS A 18 5.97 14.60 5.23
C CYS A 18 4.60 14.52 4.55
N LYS A 19 4.58 14.19 3.26
CA LYS A 19 3.36 13.99 2.45
C LYS A 19 3.45 12.68 1.69
N LEU A 20 2.38 11.90 1.74
CA LEU A 20 2.26 10.66 0.98
C LEU A 20 2.14 10.95 -0.53
N SER A 21 2.74 10.10 -1.34
CA SER A 21 2.75 10.23 -2.80
C SER A 21 2.72 8.84 -3.48
N ASP A 22 2.67 8.83 -4.82
CA ASP A 22 2.59 7.63 -5.65
C ASP A 22 1.39 6.72 -5.38
N PHE A 23 0.21 7.22 -5.76
CA PHE A 23 -1.06 6.50 -5.65
C PHE A 23 -1.33 5.56 -6.85
N GLY A 24 -0.31 5.23 -7.67
CA GLY A 24 -0.50 4.41 -8.88
C GLY A 24 -1.05 3.01 -8.61
N LEU A 25 -0.85 2.49 -7.38
CA LEU A 25 -1.37 1.21 -6.92
C LEU A 25 -2.55 1.33 -5.94
N ALA A 26 -2.92 2.55 -5.56
CA ALA A 26 -3.95 2.80 -4.57
C ALA A 26 -5.32 2.32 -5.07
N ARG A 27 -6.11 1.75 -4.16
CA ARG A 27 -7.47 1.29 -4.44
C ARG A 27 -8.43 1.69 -3.34
N ASP A 28 -9.63 2.03 -3.77
CA ASP A 28 -10.76 2.20 -2.90
C ASP A 28 -11.30 0.83 -2.45
N VAL A 29 -11.65 0.72 -1.17
CA VAL A 29 -12.13 -0.51 -0.51
C VAL A 29 -13.46 -0.29 0.21
N MET A 30 -14.23 0.73 -0.18
CA MET A 30 -15.49 1.12 0.45
C MET A 30 -16.51 -0.02 0.60
N ASN A 31 -16.47 -1.05 -0.27
CA ASN A 31 -17.39 -2.19 -0.21
C ASN A 31 -16.71 -3.48 0.27
N GLY A 32 -16.46 -3.58 1.59
CA GLY A 32 -16.03 -4.81 2.26
C GLY A 32 -14.62 -4.78 2.84
N GLY A 33 -13.88 -3.67 2.72
CA GLY A 33 -12.59 -3.47 3.39
C GLY A 33 -11.43 -4.32 2.85
N VAL A 34 -11.69 -5.17 1.87
CA VAL A 34 -10.76 -6.14 1.30
C VAL A 34 -10.69 -5.97 -0.21
N TYR A 35 -9.47 -5.80 -0.72
CA TYR A 35 -9.18 -5.87 -2.14
C TYR A 35 -8.32 -7.10 -2.43
N GLN A 36 -8.75 -7.95 -3.37
CA GLN A 36 -7.96 -9.09 -3.83
C GLN A 36 -7.45 -8.84 -5.25
N ARG A 37 -6.13 -8.85 -5.44
CA ARG A 37 -5.53 -8.62 -6.75
C ARG A 37 -5.63 -9.89 -7.61
N LYS A 38 -6.26 -9.81 -8.79
CA LYS A 38 -6.41 -10.94 -9.73
C LYS A 38 -5.31 -11.05 -10.78
N THR A 39 -4.48 -10.03 -10.94
CA THR A 39 -3.41 -9.98 -11.94
C THR A 39 -2.03 -10.13 -11.32
N GLN A 40 -1.12 -10.80 -12.03
CA GLN A 40 0.30 -10.84 -11.66
C GLN A 40 1.04 -9.62 -12.24
N GLY A 41 2.06 -9.15 -11.52
CA GLY A 41 2.76 -7.90 -11.81
C GLY A 41 3.73 -7.56 -10.68
N ARG A 42 4.67 -6.63 -10.93
CA ARG A 42 5.69 -6.22 -9.95
C ARG A 42 5.02 -5.72 -8.66
N VAL A 43 5.55 -6.14 -7.52
CA VAL A 43 5.06 -5.78 -6.18
C VAL A 43 6.24 -5.57 -5.22
N PRO A 44 6.09 -4.69 -4.22
CA PRO A 44 7.16 -4.34 -3.28
C PRO A 44 7.28 -5.37 -2.15
N ILE A 45 7.73 -6.60 -2.44
CA ILE A 45 7.71 -7.76 -1.53
C ILE A 45 8.15 -7.45 -0.09
N ARG A 46 9.20 -6.64 0.09
CA ARG A 46 9.75 -6.31 1.43
C ARG A 46 8.85 -5.45 2.31
N TRP A 47 7.83 -4.80 1.74
CA TRP A 47 6.89 -3.92 2.44
C TRP A 47 5.49 -4.51 2.53
N MET A 48 5.28 -5.73 2.03
CA MET A 48 3.96 -6.34 1.99
C MET A 48 3.65 -7.07 3.29
N ALA A 49 2.41 -6.95 3.74
CA ALA A 49 1.84 -7.80 4.79
C ALA A 49 1.77 -9.27 4.33
N LEU A 50 1.67 -10.19 5.28
CA LEU A 50 1.72 -11.63 4.99
C LEU A 50 0.50 -12.07 4.15
N GLU A 51 -0.69 -11.58 4.46
CA GLU A 51 -1.92 -11.81 3.68
C GLU A 51 -1.84 -11.24 2.26
N SER A 52 -1.11 -10.13 2.09
CA SER A 52 -0.85 -9.56 0.76
C SER A 52 0.13 -10.40 -0.04
N LEU A 53 1.11 -11.02 0.63
CA LEU A 53 2.12 -11.86 0.00
C LEU A 53 1.56 -13.23 -0.40
N LEU A 54 0.80 -13.87 0.50
CA LEU A 54 0.29 -15.23 0.31
C LEU A 54 -0.99 -15.25 -0.52
N ASP A 55 -1.95 -14.38 -0.21
CA ASP A 55 -3.31 -14.48 -0.73
C ASP A 55 -3.68 -13.32 -1.68
N SER A 56 -2.73 -12.41 -1.93
CA SER A 56 -2.96 -11.17 -2.68
C SER A 56 -4.09 -10.33 -2.11
N VAL A 57 -4.27 -10.37 -0.79
CA VAL A 57 -5.29 -9.65 -0.02
C VAL A 57 -4.71 -8.33 0.50
N TYR A 58 -5.41 -7.23 0.24
CA TYR A 58 -5.04 -5.88 0.65
C TYR A 58 -6.17 -5.25 1.44
N THR A 59 -5.86 -4.78 2.64
CA THR A 59 -6.78 -4.15 3.59
C THR A 59 -6.14 -2.88 4.16
N ILE A 60 -6.88 -2.13 4.97
CA ILE A 60 -6.29 -1.01 5.73
C ILE A 60 -5.16 -1.54 6.65
N GLN A 61 -5.32 -2.74 7.20
CA GLN A 61 -4.38 -3.36 8.13
C GLN A 61 -3.09 -3.77 7.41
N SER A 62 -3.18 -4.13 6.13
CA SER A 62 -1.98 -4.37 5.31
C SER A 62 -1.17 -3.08 5.08
N ASP A 63 -1.81 -1.90 4.99
CA ASP A 63 -1.07 -0.62 4.95
C ASP A 63 -0.46 -0.30 6.33
N VAL A 64 -1.11 -0.71 7.44
CA VAL A 64 -0.56 -0.54 8.79
C VAL A 64 0.71 -1.38 8.98
N TRP A 65 0.77 -2.59 8.42
CA TRP A 65 1.99 -3.40 8.42
C TRP A 65 3.16 -2.70 7.70
N SER A 66 2.86 -2.00 6.61
CA SER A 66 3.87 -1.32 5.80
C SER A 66 4.41 -0.02 6.41
N TYR A 67 3.73 0.55 7.42
CA TYR A 67 4.15 1.76 8.14
C TYR A 67 5.26 1.45 9.16
#